data_AF-A0A2T2WYX5-F1
#
_entry.id   AF-A0A2T2WYX5-F1
#
_cell.length_a   1.000
_cell.length_b   1.000
_cell.length_c   1.000
_cell.angle_alpha   90.00
_cell.angle_beta   90.00
_cell.angle_gamma   90.00
#
_symmetry.space_group_name_H-M   'P 1'
#
loop_
_entity.id
_entity.type
_entity.pdbx_description
1 polymer ?
#
loop_
_entity_poly.entity_id
_entity_poly.type
_entity_poly.pdbx_seq_one_letter_code
_entity_poly.pdbx_strand_id
1 'polypeptide(L)' 'MADAPRAVMFAVVTVNRQAIGGGMAPIFYAQDIPERNRTALWLSRITNCIVHDLHDGSLALIVNAPDKSSSSHSS' A
#
# COMPACT_ATOMS: atom_id res chain seq x y z
N MET A 1 -20.38 -9.60 16.64
CA MET A 1 -19.13 -10.02 15.99
C MET A 1 -18.47 -8.76 15.50
N ALA A 2 -17.29 -8.38 15.98
CA ALA A 2 -16.60 -7.19 15.47
C ALA A 2 -16.28 -7.43 13.99
N ASP A 3 -16.59 -6.48 13.11
CA ASP A 3 -16.25 -6.59 11.69
C ASP A 3 -14.73 -6.67 11.53
N ALA A 4 -14.25 -7.57 10.67
CA ALA A 4 -12.82 -7.76 10.49
C ALA A 4 -12.23 -6.56 9.72
N PRO A 5 -11.05 -6.04 10.09
CA PRO A 5 -10.44 -4.92 9.39
C PRO A 5 -10.27 -5.24 7.89
N ARG A 6 -10.74 -4.34 7.03
CA ARG A 6 -10.63 -4.53 5.58
C ARG A 6 -9.23 -4.12 5.11
N ALA A 7 -8.50 -5.06 4.53
CA ALA A 7 -7.22 -4.78 3.88
C ALA A 7 -7.43 -3.93 2.61
N VAL A 8 -6.67 -2.84 2.48
CA VAL A 8 -6.73 -1.93 1.34
C VAL A 8 -5.32 -1.73 0.79
N MET A 9 -5.17 -1.89 -0.54
CA MET A 9 -3.96 -1.50 -1.25
C MET A 9 -3.78 0.00 -1.17
N PHE A 10 -2.74 0.43 -0.45
CA PHE A 10 -2.43 1.83 -0.21
C PHE A 10 -1.50 2.40 -1.28
N ALA A 11 -0.43 1.70 -1.64
CA ALA A 11 0.57 2.18 -2.59
C ALA A 11 1.36 1.03 -3.22
N VAL A 12 2.11 1.33 -4.28
CA VAL A 12 3.12 0.42 -4.85
C VAL A 12 4.45 1.14 -5.02
N VAL A 13 5.56 0.49 -4.69
CA VAL A 13 6.92 1.00 -4.95
C VAL A 13 7.59 0.06 -5.94
N THR A 14 8.06 0.57 -7.09
CA THR A 14 8.63 -0.28 -8.14
C THR A 14 9.85 0.35 -8.82
N VAL A 15 10.76 -0.50 -9.29
CA VAL A 15 11.81 -0.12 -10.26
C VAL A 15 11.39 -0.37 -11.70
N ASN A 16 10.33 -1.14 -11.93
CA ASN A 16 9.85 -1.51 -13.25
C ASN A 16 8.59 -0.72 -13.62
N ARG A 17 8.76 0.31 -14.46
CA ARG A 17 7.66 1.18 -14.92
C ARG A 17 6.62 0.46 -15.78
N GLN A 18 6.95 -0.69 -16.35
CA GLN A 18 6.06 -1.47 -17.22
C GLN A 18 5.31 -2.57 -16.47
N ALA A 19 5.78 -2.96 -15.28
CA ALA A 19 5.15 -4.03 -14.50
C ALA A 19 3.77 -3.65 -13.94
N ILE A 20 3.44 -2.35 -13.90
CA ILE A 20 2.21 -1.85 -13.26
C ILE A 20 1.44 -1.01 -14.27
N GLY A 21 0.25 -1.49 -14.66
CA GLY A 21 -0.65 -0.81 -15.60
C GLY A 21 -1.39 0.40 -15.02
N GLY A 22 -1.31 0.62 -13.71
CA GLY A 22 -2.04 1.68 -12.99
C GLY A 22 -3.25 1.15 -12.22
N GLY A 23 -3.72 1.92 -11.24
CA GLY A 23 -4.83 1.59 -10.34
C GLY A 23 -5.17 2.75 -9.41
N MET A 24 -5.99 2.52 -8.38
CA MET A 24 -6.40 3.57 -7.43
C MET A 24 -5.32 3.95 -6.38
N ALA A 25 -4.18 3.26 -6.37
CA ALA A 25 -3.11 3.46 -5.42
C ALA A 25 -1.93 4.25 -6.04
N PRO A 26 -1.32 5.20 -5.31
CA PRO A 26 -0.11 5.87 -5.76
C PRO A 26 1.03 4.89 -6.08
N ILE A 27 1.79 5.20 -7.14
CA ILE A 27 2.95 4.42 -7.56
C ILE A 27 4.21 5.28 -7.35
N PHE A 28 5.14 4.78 -6.54
CA PHE A 28 6.45 5.38 -6.31
C PHE A 28 7.49 4.66 -7.17
N TYR A 29 8.16 5.39 -8.04
CA TYR A 29 9.22 4.84 -8.89
C TYR A 29 10.58 5.03 -8.25
N ALA A 30 11.28 3.94 -7.99
CA ALA A 30 12.67 3.93 -7.52
C ALA A 30 13.63 3.70 -8.70
N GLN A 31 14.85 4.19 -8.58
CA GLN A 31 15.92 4.00 -9.57
C GLN A 31 16.53 2.60 -9.48
N ASP A 32 16.59 2.03 -8.26
CA ASP A 32 17.16 0.71 -8.01
C ASP A 32 16.48 -0.03 -6.83
N ILE A 33 16.86 -1.29 -6.64
CA ILE A 33 16.32 -2.15 -5.57
C ILE A 33 16.62 -1.60 -4.16
N PRO A 34 17.84 -1.09 -3.85
CA PRO A 34 18.10 -0.40 -2.59
C PRO A 34 17.15 0.77 -2.30
N GLU A 35 16.93 1.67 -3.25
CA GLU A 35 16.02 2.80 -3.11
C GLU A 35 14.57 2.34 -2.96
N ARG A 36 14.14 1.33 -3.73
CA ARG A 36 12.82 0.70 -3.60
C ARG A 36 12.58 0.18 -2.18
N ASN A 37 13.55 -0.56 -1.64
CA ASN A 37 13.46 -1.12 -0.29
C ASN A 37 13.46 -0.03 0.78
N ARG A 38 14.29 1.01 0.62
CA ARG A 38 14.34 2.15 1.55
C ARG A 38 13.02 2.92 1.55
N THR A 39 12.45 3.17 0.38
CA THR A 39 11.16 3.86 0.23
C THR A 39 10.03 3.05 0.86
N ALA A 40 9.94 1.76 0.57
CA ALA A 40 8.95 0.87 1.17
C ALA A 40 9.09 0.79 2.71
N LEU A 41 10.32 0.75 3.24
CA LEU A 41 10.59 0.76 4.68
C LEU A 41 10.12 2.05 5.36
N TRP A 42 10.34 3.21 4.74
CA TRP A 42 9.87 4.46 5.34
C TRP A 42 8.35 4.57 5.32
N LEU A 43 7.72 4.20 4.20
CA LEU A 43 6.27 4.20 4.09
C LEU A 43 5.62 3.23 5.10
N SER A 44 6.20 2.04 5.31
CA SER A 44 5.68 1.08 6.29
C SER A 44 5.74 1.60 7.71
N ARG A 45 6.80 2.34 8.07
CA ARG A 45 6.94 2.98 9.39
C ARG A 45 5.98 4.15 9.61
N ILE A 46 5.68 4.91 8.56
CA ILE A 46 4.79 6.08 8.65
C ILE A 46 3.33 5.65 8.71
N THR A 47 2.97 4.61 7.95
CA THR A 47 1.56 4.23 7.73
C THR A 47 1.14 2.96 8.46
N ASN A 48 2.07 2.29 9.15
CA ASN A 48 1.89 0.95 9.70
C ASN A 48 1.37 -0.06 8.65
N CYS A 49 1.77 0.10 7.39
CA CYS A 49 1.37 -0.81 6.32
C CYS A 49 2.21 -2.09 6.31
N ILE A 50 1.63 -3.15 5.78
CA ILE A 50 2.30 -4.41 5.46
C ILE A 50 2.87 -4.31 4.05
N VAL A 51 4.13 -4.70 3.87
CA VAL A 51 4.80 -4.72 2.57
C VAL A 51 4.76 -6.14 2.01
N HIS A 52 4.24 -6.29 0.79
CA HIS A 52 4.20 -7.55 0.05
C HIS A 52 5.06 -7.43 -1.20
N ASP A 53 5.84 -8.47 -1.50
CA ASP A 53 6.58 -8.55 -2.76
C ASP A 53 5.63 -8.97 -3.89
N LEU A 54 5.62 -8.20 -4.97
CA LEU A 54 4.88 -8.52 -6.21
C LEU A 54 5.79 -9.14 -7.27
N HIS A 55 7.08 -9.34 -6.95
CA HIS A 55 8.14 -9.72 -7.88
C HIS A 55 8.37 -8.66 -8.97
N ASP A 56 9.27 -8.94 -9.92
CA ASP A 56 9.68 -8.04 -11.02
C ASP A 56 10.08 -6.63 -10.56
N GLY A 57 10.67 -6.55 -9.37
CA GLY A 57 11.13 -5.29 -8.81
C GLY A 57 10.02 -4.41 -8.19
N SER A 58 8.85 -4.97 -7.90
CA SER A 58 7.68 -4.23 -7.36
C SER A 58 7.28 -4.68 -5.95
N LEU A 59 6.88 -3.74 -5.09
CA LEU A 59 6.40 -3.98 -3.72
C LEU A 59 5.05 -3.31 -3.49
N ALA A 60 4.04 -4.05 -3.05
CA ALA A 60 2.73 -3.53 -2.66
C ALA A 60 2.67 -3.20 -1.16
N LEU A 61 2.04 -2.09 -0.82
CA LEU A 61 1.83 -1.62 0.54
C LEU A 61 0.34 -1.72 0.88
N ILE A 62 0.01 -2.47 1.94
CA ILE A 62 -1.36 -2.77 2.37
C ILE A 62 -1.60 -2.19 3.76
N VAL A 63 -2.70 -1.45 3.94
CA VAL A 63 -3.14 -0.96 5.26
C VAL A 63 -4.47 -1.60 5.65
N ASN A 64 -4.72 -1.70 6.94
CA ASN A 64 -6.04 -2.07 7.45
C ASN A 64 -6.88 -0.80 7.59
N ALA A 65 -7.90 -0.66 6.76
CA ALA A 65 -8.80 0.48 6.85
C ALA A 65 -9.76 0.32 8.05
N PRO A 66 -10.03 1.41 8.80
CA PRO A 66 -11.09 1.40 9.80
C PRO A 66 -12.45 1.19 9.13
N ASP A 67 -13.36 0.52 9.84
CA ASP A 67 -14.73 0.33 9.37
C ASP A 67 -15.46 1.68 9.27
N LYS A 68 -16.17 1.89 8.15
CA LYS A 68 -16.95 3.11 7.88
C LYS A 68 -18.37 3.03 8.43
N SER A 69 -18.78 1.91 9.03
CA SER A 69 -20.15 1.66 9.50
C SER A 69 -20.61 2.53 10.69
N SER A 70 -19.74 3.31 11.32
CA SER A 70 -20.07 4.10 12.52
C SER A 70 -20.46 5.57 12.27
N SER A 71 -20.61 6.01 11.01
CA SER A 71 -20.90 7.44 10.68
C SER A 71 -22.25 7.71 10.03
N SER A 72 -23.21 6.78 10.11
CA SER A 72 -24.61 7.07 9.78
C SER A 72 -25.48 6.80 10.99
N HIS A 73 -25.76 7.84 11.80
CA HIS A 73 -27.07 8.12 12.41
C HIS A 73 -26.95 9.31 13.36
N SER A 74 -27.32 10.48 12.87
CA SER A 74 -28.14 11.46 13.60
C SER A 74 -28.55 12.57 12.61
N SER A 75 -29.65 12.33 11.90
CA SER A 75 -30.50 13.39 11.36
C SER A 75 -31.76 13.46 12.20
#